data_AF-A0A7S0B486-F1
#
_entry.id   AF-A0A7S0B486-F1
#
_cell.length_a   1.000
_cell.length_b   1.000
_cell.length_c   1.000
_cell.angle_alpha   90.00
_cell.angle_beta   90.00
_cell.angle_gamma   90.00
#
_symmetry.space_group_name_H-M   'P 1'
#
loop_
_entity.id
_entity.type
_entity.pdbx_description
1 polymer ?
#
loop_
_entity_poly.entity_id
_entity_poly.type
_entity_poly.pdbx_seq_one_letter_code
_entity_poly.pdbx_strand_id
1 'polypeptide(L)'
;QHYPTSHEKKRLRDARADAALAPPVGPARSVGTRQRAAPKEAALAPQKPVGSGARPRCSVPIHVALDVAFSSCLSEPYIAGIANQVQLCYAAVRASYDSWLTVCDPTLRMSKELAKRGGTEAWWHTNVAGADVFDHFRGMRDSLIYLSPDAEDVLDAVSPKAIYIVGALNRASEGTTLHRAHLHGIQALRLPVYKHVDIPRAPHQDRPRLAFP
;
A
#
# COMPACT_ATOMS: atom_id res chain seq x y z
N GLN A 1 6.96 -46.28 -39.53
CA GLN A 1 7.99 -45.36 -39.01
C GLN A 1 7.36 -43.98 -38.93
N HIS A 2 7.13 -43.46 -37.73
CA HIS A 2 6.42 -42.18 -37.52
C HIS A 2 7.46 -41.11 -37.15
N TYR A 3 7.61 -40.09 -37.99
CA TYR A 3 8.54 -38.98 -37.74
C TYR A 3 7.81 -37.85 -36.99
N PRO A 4 8.33 -37.39 -35.85
CA PRO A 4 7.63 -36.40 -35.03
C PRO A 4 7.61 -35.02 -35.71
N THR A 5 6.48 -34.34 -35.56
CA THR A 5 6.23 -33.03 -36.17
C THR A 5 7.01 -31.90 -35.46
N SER A 6 7.13 -30.74 -36.10
CA SER A 6 7.89 -29.58 -35.57
C SER A 6 7.39 -29.12 -34.19
N HIS A 7 6.07 -29.18 -33.94
CA HIS A 7 5.47 -28.85 -32.65
C HIS A 7 5.84 -29.85 -31.55
N GLU A 8 5.93 -31.13 -31.90
CA GLU A 8 6.28 -32.20 -30.97
C GLU A 8 7.76 -32.12 -30.56
N LYS A 9 8.65 -31.79 -31.52
CA LYS A 9 10.07 -31.50 -31.25
C LYS A 9 10.29 -30.24 -30.39
N LYS A 10 9.34 -29.29 -30.38
CA LYS A 10 9.39 -28.12 -29.51
C LYS A 10 8.96 -28.48 -28.09
N ARG A 11 7.83 -29.20 -27.93
CA ARG A 11 7.37 -29.70 -26.62
C ARG A 11 8.41 -30.60 -25.93
N LEU A 12 9.10 -31.44 -26.70
CA LEU A 12 10.19 -32.29 -26.19
C LEU A 12 11.45 -31.49 -25.78
N ARG A 13 11.70 -30.32 -26.37
CA ARG A 13 12.78 -29.42 -25.96
C ARG A 13 12.42 -28.64 -24.70
N ASP A 14 11.19 -28.13 -24.64
CA ASP A 14 10.70 -27.37 -23.49
C ASP A 14 10.60 -28.27 -22.24
N ALA A 15 10.10 -29.51 -22.38
CA ALA A 15 10.06 -30.48 -21.27
C ALA A 15 11.46 -30.93 -20.78
N ARG A 16 12.47 -30.88 -21.65
CA ARG A 16 13.86 -31.21 -21.29
C ARG A 16 14.57 -30.04 -20.61
N ALA A 17 14.15 -28.81 -20.87
CA ALA A 17 14.62 -27.61 -20.17
C ALA A 17 14.06 -27.53 -18.74
N ASP A 18 12.79 -27.91 -18.54
CA ASP A 18 12.18 -27.94 -17.20
C ASP A 18 12.78 -29.05 -16.30
N ALA A 19 13.15 -30.20 -16.88
CA ALA A 19 13.80 -31.29 -16.15
C ALA A 19 15.25 -30.97 -15.73
N ALA A 20 15.90 -29.98 -16.36
CA ALA A 20 17.27 -29.55 -16.04
C ALA A 20 17.35 -28.55 -14.87
N LEU A 21 16.19 -28.08 -14.37
CA LEU A 21 16.09 -27.15 -13.24
C LEU A 21 15.66 -27.84 -11.93
N ALA A 22 15.90 -29.15 -11.80
CA ALA A 22 15.78 -29.85 -10.54
C ALA A 22 17.14 -29.83 -9.80
N PRO A 23 17.22 -29.35 -8.54
CA PRO A 23 18.47 -29.38 -7.78
C PRO A 23 18.91 -30.84 -7.49
N PRO A 24 20.22 -31.13 -7.48
CA PRO A 24 20.70 -32.48 -7.24
C PRO A 24 20.41 -32.95 -5.80
N VAL A 25 19.79 -34.11 -5.68
CA VAL A 25 19.61 -34.83 -4.42
C VAL A 25 20.96 -35.46 -4.03
N GLY A 26 21.66 -34.84 -3.09
CA GLY A 26 22.86 -35.39 -2.45
C GLY A 26 22.51 -36.46 -1.40
N PRO A 27 23.47 -37.34 -1.03
CA PRO A 27 23.20 -38.47 -0.15
C PRO A 27 22.93 -38.05 1.30
N ALA A 28 22.03 -38.80 1.93
CA ALA A 28 21.58 -38.65 3.30
C ALA A 28 22.74 -38.66 4.31
N ARG A 29 22.84 -37.60 5.12
CA ARG A 29 23.70 -37.53 6.30
C ARG A 29 22.83 -37.57 7.57
N SER A 30 23.30 -38.38 8.51
CA SER A 30 22.72 -38.81 9.77
C SER A 30 22.05 -37.71 10.61
N VAL A 31 20.86 -38.05 11.11
CA VAL A 31 20.02 -37.30 12.05
C VAL A 31 20.75 -37.13 13.38
N GLY A 32 21.13 -35.89 13.70
CA GLY A 32 21.51 -35.45 15.04
C GLY A 32 20.36 -34.65 15.65
N THR A 33 19.73 -35.18 16.69
CA THR A 33 18.67 -34.54 17.48
C THR A 33 19.19 -33.24 18.11
N ARG A 34 18.69 -32.09 17.67
CA ARG A 34 18.78 -30.83 18.40
C ARG A 34 17.38 -30.26 18.59
N GLN A 35 17.06 -30.02 19.86
CA GLN A 35 15.80 -29.52 20.37
C GLN A 35 15.42 -28.17 19.71
N ARG A 36 14.14 -28.03 19.36
CA ARG A 36 13.52 -26.78 18.89
C ARG A 36 13.56 -25.73 20.00
N ALA A 37 14.20 -24.60 19.73
CA ALA A 37 13.96 -23.35 20.44
C ALA A 37 13.09 -22.44 19.57
N ALA A 38 12.02 -21.90 20.14
CA ALA A 38 11.10 -20.96 19.49
C ALA A 38 11.82 -19.65 19.10
N PRO A 39 11.44 -18.99 17.98
CA PRO A 39 12.04 -17.70 17.63
C PRO A 39 11.52 -16.62 18.60
N LYS A 40 12.46 -15.99 19.32
CA LYS A 40 12.21 -14.77 20.10
C LYS A 40 12.01 -13.60 19.13
N GLU A 41 10.94 -12.84 19.35
CA GLU A 41 10.74 -11.49 18.81
C GLU A 41 12.02 -10.65 18.96
N ALA A 42 12.61 -10.28 17.83
CA ALA A 42 13.75 -9.38 17.80
C ALA A 42 13.23 -7.93 17.79
N ALA A 43 13.11 -7.34 18.98
CA ALA A 43 12.95 -5.90 19.13
C ALA A 43 14.25 -5.21 18.64
N LEU A 44 14.22 -4.65 17.43
CA LEU A 44 15.35 -3.92 16.85
C LEU A 44 15.30 -2.45 17.31
N ALA A 45 16.32 -2.04 18.08
CA ALA A 45 16.45 -0.69 18.61
C ALA A 45 16.61 0.37 17.48
N PRO A 46 16.01 1.57 17.62
CA PRO A 46 16.10 2.60 16.59
C PRO A 46 17.50 3.23 16.55
N GLN A 47 18.09 3.30 15.34
CA GLN A 47 19.34 4.02 15.09
C GLN A 47 19.07 5.51 14.84
N LYS A 48 19.98 6.36 15.33
CA LYS A 48 19.87 7.83 15.42
C LYS A 48 20.01 8.50 14.04
N PRO A 49 19.22 9.53 13.72
CA PRO A 49 19.28 10.15 12.41
C PRO A 49 20.34 11.27 12.30
N VAL A 50 20.93 11.36 11.11
CA VAL A 50 21.87 12.40 10.65
C VAL A 50 21.09 13.53 9.96
N GLY A 51 21.38 14.79 10.34
CA GLY A 51 21.10 15.97 9.52
C GLY A 51 20.15 17.02 10.13
N SER A 52 20.73 18.07 10.70
CA SER A 52 20.05 19.24 11.28
C SER A 52 19.70 20.28 10.22
N GLY A 53 18.43 20.32 9.82
CA GLY A 53 17.80 21.49 9.21
C GLY A 53 16.40 21.60 9.81
N ALA A 54 16.02 22.76 10.32
CA ALA A 54 14.72 22.97 10.97
C ALA A 54 13.58 22.90 9.94
N ARG A 55 13.17 21.67 9.63
CA ARG A 55 11.96 21.38 8.88
C ARG A 55 10.77 21.60 9.83
N PRO A 56 9.61 22.10 9.33
CA PRO A 56 8.39 22.11 10.12
C PRO A 56 8.12 20.67 10.58
N ARG A 57 8.25 20.44 11.89
CA ARG A 57 7.98 19.15 12.49
C ARG A 57 6.47 19.09 12.67
N CYS A 58 5.83 18.01 12.24
CA CYS A 58 4.52 17.69 12.79
C CYS A 58 4.71 17.57 14.31
N SER A 59 4.00 18.38 15.09
CA SER A 59 4.12 18.35 16.55
C SER A 59 3.55 17.07 17.15
N VAL A 60 2.77 16.33 16.36
CA VAL A 60 2.15 15.06 16.72
C VAL A 60 2.57 13.98 15.72
N PRO A 61 2.95 12.78 16.17
CA PRO A 61 3.14 11.64 15.27
C PRO A 61 1.80 11.27 14.63
N ILE A 62 1.83 10.92 13.35
CA ILE A 62 0.63 10.51 12.60
C ILE A 62 0.88 9.19 11.89
N HIS A 63 -0.13 8.33 11.86
CA HIS A 63 -0.14 7.14 11.01
C HIS A 63 -1.08 7.39 9.83
N VAL A 64 -0.53 7.39 8.63
CA VAL A 64 -1.27 7.51 7.38
C VAL A 64 -1.29 6.16 6.67
N ALA A 65 -2.48 5.70 6.29
CA ALA A 65 -2.68 4.55 5.42
C ALA A 65 -3.11 5.04 4.04
N LEU A 66 -2.40 4.62 2.99
CA LEU A 66 -2.75 4.86 1.60
C LEU A 66 -3.53 3.64 1.09
N ASP A 67 -4.79 3.86 0.76
CA ASP A 67 -5.63 2.87 0.09
C ASP A 67 -5.39 2.96 -1.42
N VAL A 68 -4.58 2.04 -1.97
CA VAL A 68 -4.27 1.96 -3.40
C VAL A 68 -5.08 0.88 -4.14
N ALA A 69 -6.16 0.35 -3.52
CA ALA A 69 -7.04 -0.66 -4.13
C ALA A 69 -7.67 -0.17 -5.46
N PHE A 70 -7.84 1.15 -5.59
CA PHE A 70 -8.33 1.81 -6.81
C PHE A 70 -7.39 1.64 -8.01
N SER A 71 -6.14 1.23 -7.82
CA SER A 71 -5.16 1.12 -8.92
C SER A 71 -5.55 0.12 -10.02
N SER A 72 -6.42 -0.85 -9.70
CA SER A 72 -6.92 -1.85 -10.65
C SER A 72 -7.72 -1.25 -11.81
N CYS A 73 -8.46 -0.15 -11.59
CA CYS A 73 -9.27 0.51 -12.62
C CYS A 73 -8.55 1.68 -13.32
N LEU A 74 -7.25 1.89 -13.05
CA LEU A 74 -6.46 3.00 -13.58
C LEU A 74 -5.59 2.60 -14.78
N SER A 75 -5.41 3.55 -15.70
CA SER A 75 -4.44 3.44 -16.80
C SER A 75 -2.99 3.57 -16.30
N GLU A 76 -2.02 3.07 -17.08
CA GLU A 76 -0.61 3.07 -16.67
C GLU A 76 -0.07 4.47 -16.29
N PRO A 77 -0.34 5.55 -17.04
CA PRO A 77 0.10 6.89 -16.65
C PRO A 77 -0.45 7.33 -15.28
N TYR A 78 -1.69 6.94 -14.95
CA TYR A 78 -2.27 7.25 -13.65
C TYR A 78 -1.64 6.44 -12.53
N ILE A 79 -1.38 5.14 -12.73
CA ILE A 79 -0.65 4.33 -11.76
C ILE A 79 0.74 4.91 -11.51
N ALA A 80 1.47 5.29 -12.56
CA ALA A 80 2.78 5.93 -12.41
C ALA A 80 2.70 7.26 -11.65
N GLY A 81 1.64 8.05 -11.87
CA GLY A 81 1.37 9.28 -11.12
C GLY A 81 1.08 9.04 -9.64
N ILE A 82 0.25 8.04 -9.32
CA ILE A 82 -0.01 7.63 -7.93
C ILE A 82 1.27 7.11 -7.27
N ALA A 83 2.06 6.28 -7.95
CA ALA A 83 3.34 5.80 -7.43
C ALA A 83 4.29 6.96 -7.10
N ASN A 84 4.29 8.03 -7.91
CA ASN A 84 5.04 9.25 -7.61
C ASN A 84 4.52 9.95 -6.35
N GLN A 85 3.21 10.06 -6.18
CA GLN A 85 2.60 10.63 -4.97
C GLN A 85 2.93 9.81 -3.72
N VAL A 86 2.92 8.48 -3.81
CA VAL A 86 3.34 7.58 -2.72
C VAL A 86 4.79 7.85 -2.31
N GLN A 87 5.70 8.06 -3.26
CA GLN A 87 7.09 8.44 -2.94
C GLN A 87 7.17 9.80 -2.23
N LEU A 88 6.35 10.77 -2.62
CA LEU A 88 6.29 12.07 -1.96
C LEU A 88 5.76 11.95 -0.53
N CYS A 89 4.74 11.11 -0.29
CA CYS A 89 4.26 10.79 1.06
C CYS A 89 5.38 10.17 1.91
N TYR A 90 6.15 9.23 1.37
CA TYR A 90 7.29 8.65 2.07
C TYR A 90 8.37 9.70 2.38
N ALA A 91 8.68 10.61 1.44
CA ALA A 91 9.62 11.69 1.68
C ALA A 91 9.14 12.63 2.82
N ALA A 92 7.84 12.89 2.93
CA ALA A 92 7.26 13.67 4.02
C ALA A 92 7.34 12.94 5.37
N VAL A 93 7.13 11.61 5.38
CA VAL A 93 7.32 10.77 6.58
C VAL A 93 8.78 10.77 7.00
N ARG A 94 9.72 10.65 6.07
CA ARG A 94 11.16 10.76 6.37
C ARG A 94 11.58 12.11 6.95
N ALA A 95 10.83 13.16 6.66
CA ALA A 95 11.02 14.48 7.25
C ALA A 95 10.37 14.62 8.64
N SER A 96 9.48 13.70 9.01
CA SER A 96 8.68 13.69 10.25
C SER A 96 9.10 12.49 11.10
N TYR A 97 10.03 12.69 12.04
CA TYR A 97 10.73 11.59 12.71
C TYR A 97 9.86 10.53 13.42
N ASP A 98 8.58 10.81 13.68
CA ASP A 98 7.68 9.92 14.43
C ASP A 98 6.39 9.53 13.66
N SER A 99 6.29 9.86 12.37
CA SER A 99 5.13 9.48 11.56
C SER A 99 5.33 8.11 10.92
N TRP A 100 4.22 7.45 10.59
CA TRP A 100 4.19 6.15 9.94
C TRP A 100 3.38 6.18 8.65
N LEU A 101 3.83 5.42 7.66
CA LEU A 101 3.12 5.22 6.38
C LEU A 101 2.74 3.76 6.21
N THR A 102 1.56 3.49 5.68
CA THR A 102 1.20 2.14 5.24
C THR A 102 0.57 2.20 3.87
N VAL A 103 1.05 1.41 2.90
CA VAL A 103 0.46 1.31 1.57
C VAL A 103 -0.30 -0.01 1.51
N CYS A 104 -1.61 0.03 1.27
CA CYS A 104 -2.49 -1.14 1.32
C CYS A 104 -3.03 -1.51 -0.07
N ASP A 105 -3.08 -2.81 -0.36
CA ASP A 105 -3.57 -3.39 -1.61
C ASP A 105 -2.90 -2.90 -2.91
N PRO A 106 -1.55 -2.85 -2.98
CA PRO A 106 -0.87 -2.52 -4.23
C PRO A 106 -1.03 -3.67 -5.23
N THR A 107 -1.68 -3.40 -6.35
CA THR A 107 -1.68 -4.33 -7.49
C THR A 107 -0.26 -4.63 -7.98
N LEU A 108 -0.08 -5.71 -8.74
CA LEU A 108 1.22 -6.02 -9.36
C LEU A 108 1.74 -4.87 -10.24
N ARG A 109 0.83 -4.14 -10.92
CA ARG A 109 1.18 -2.96 -11.74
C ARG A 109 1.70 -1.83 -10.86
N MET A 110 1.01 -1.51 -9.76
CA MET A 110 1.48 -0.53 -8.78
C MET A 110 2.84 -0.91 -8.19
N SER A 111 3.01 -2.17 -7.80
CA SER A 111 4.26 -2.70 -7.24
C SER A 111 5.43 -2.55 -8.22
N LYS A 112 5.22 -2.80 -9.51
CA LYS A 112 6.23 -2.58 -10.56
C LYS A 112 6.60 -1.11 -10.72
N GLU A 113 5.62 -0.20 -10.67
CA GLU A 113 5.89 1.24 -10.73
C GLU A 113 6.71 1.73 -9.52
N LEU A 114 6.43 1.21 -8.32
CA LEU A 114 7.24 1.48 -7.11
C LEU A 114 8.65 0.88 -7.21
N ALA A 115 8.81 -0.31 -7.81
CA ALA A 115 10.12 -0.92 -8.02
C ALA A 115 11.03 -0.12 -8.96
N LYS A 116 10.48 0.43 -10.06
CA LYS A 116 11.21 1.34 -10.99
C LYS A 116 11.78 2.58 -10.30
N ARG A 117 11.23 2.88 -9.13
CA ARG A 117 11.43 4.07 -8.31
C ARG A 117 12.36 3.82 -7.11
N GLY A 118 13.05 2.68 -7.11
CA GLY A 118 13.99 2.28 -6.05
C GLY A 118 13.41 1.30 -5.04
N GLY A 119 12.17 0.84 -5.25
CA GLY A 119 11.52 -0.13 -4.36
C GLY A 119 11.05 0.48 -3.04
N THR A 120 10.49 -0.37 -2.18
CA THR A 120 9.94 0.00 -0.86
C THR A 120 10.55 -0.81 0.28
N GLU A 121 11.40 -1.79 -0.04
CA GLU A 121 11.97 -2.78 0.87
C GLU A 121 12.90 -2.14 1.93
N ALA A 122 13.52 -1.01 1.57
CA ALA A 122 14.41 -0.25 2.45
C ALA A 122 13.73 0.97 3.11
N TRP A 123 12.40 1.13 2.96
CA TRP A 123 11.71 2.29 3.51
C TRP A 123 11.56 2.19 5.03
N TRP A 124 12.00 3.22 5.75
CA TRP A 124 11.81 3.30 7.21
C TRP A 124 10.42 3.80 7.59
N HIS A 125 9.91 3.38 8.74
CA HIS A 125 8.58 3.77 9.25
C HIS A 125 7.47 3.59 8.21
N THR A 126 7.60 2.55 7.38
CA THR A 126 6.67 2.26 6.32
C THR A 126 6.36 0.77 6.29
N ASN A 127 5.12 0.43 5.98
CA ASN A 127 4.71 -0.93 5.66
C ASN A 127 4.02 -0.95 4.29
N VAL A 128 4.24 -2.01 3.51
CA VAL A 128 3.49 -2.26 2.27
C VAL A 128 2.73 -3.56 2.46
N ALA A 129 1.42 -3.45 2.66
CA ALA A 129 0.53 -4.57 2.92
C ALA A 129 -0.16 -5.00 1.62
N GLY A 130 -0.02 -6.28 1.26
CA GLY A 130 -0.75 -6.87 0.13
C GLY A 130 -2.25 -7.09 0.38
N ALA A 131 -2.75 -6.72 1.55
CA ALA A 131 -4.16 -6.83 1.92
C ALA A 131 -4.86 -5.47 1.81
N ASP A 132 -6.18 -5.51 1.69
CA ASP A 132 -7.05 -4.34 1.81
C ASP A 132 -6.85 -3.62 3.15
N VAL A 133 -7.03 -2.29 3.16
CA VAL A 133 -6.79 -1.43 4.33
C VAL A 133 -7.64 -1.85 5.54
N PHE A 134 -8.89 -2.26 5.33
CA PHE A 134 -9.79 -2.64 6.41
C PHE A 134 -9.43 -4.01 7.00
N ASP A 135 -8.95 -4.93 6.17
CA ASP A 135 -8.46 -6.23 6.63
C ASP A 135 -7.10 -6.11 7.34
N HIS A 136 -6.19 -5.29 6.82
CA HIS A 136 -4.88 -5.05 7.44
C HIS A 136 -5.02 -4.48 8.86
N PHE A 137 -5.97 -3.57 9.06
CA PHE A 137 -6.23 -2.91 10.34
C PHE A 137 -7.46 -3.45 11.09
N ARG A 138 -7.90 -4.69 10.80
CA ARG A 138 -9.12 -5.26 11.39
C ARG A 138 -9.16 -5.18 12.93
N GLY A 139 -8.02 -5.37 13.60
CA GLY A 139 -7.91 -5.30 15.07
C GLY A 139 -7.90 -3.88 15.66
N MET A 140 -7.82 -2.85 14.81
CA MET A 140 -7.77 -1.43 15.19
C MET A 140 -8.84 -0.62 14.46
N ARG A 141 -9.95 -1.26 14.11
CA ARG A 141 -11.04 -0.67 13.32
C ARG A 141 -11.54 0.67 13.89
N ASP A 142 -11.67 0.77 15.21
CA ASP A 142 -12.18 1.99 15.87
C ASP A 142 -11.18 3.15 15.87
N SER A 143 -9.92 2.88 15.52
CA SER A 143 -8.90 3.91 15.28
C SER A 143 -8.89 4.40 13.83
N LEU A 144 -9.64 3.78 12.91
CA LEU A 144 -9.63 4.14 11.49
C LEU A 144 -10.51 5.35 11.21
N ILE A 145 -9.94 6.33 10.52
CA ILE A 145 -10.65 7.50 10.01
C ILE A 145 -10.36 7.61 8.52
N TYR A 146 -11.40 7.53 7.68
CA TYR A 146 -11.24 7.75 6.25
C TYR A 146 -11.32 9.24 5.93
N LEU A 147 -10.27 9.79 5.33
CA LEU A 147 -10.28 11.16 4.82
C LEU A 147 -10.98 11.22 3.46
N SER A 148 -12.14 11.88 3.42
CA SER A 148 -12.94 12.06 2.21
C SER A 148 -13.35 13.52 2.06
N PRO A 149 -13.23 14.14 0.87
CA PRO A 149 -13.68 15.51 0.66
C PRO A 149 -15.21 15.66 0.79
N ASP A 150 -15.96 14.56 0.59
CA ASP A 150 -17.41 14.52 0.57
C ASP A 150 -18.03 14.28 1.96
N ALA A 151 -17.20 14.01 2.99
CA ALA A 151 -17.70 13.80 4.34
C ALA A 151 -18.33 15.07 4.93
N GLU A 152 -19.41 14.92 5.69
CA GLU A 152 -20.08 16.04 6.36
C GLU A 152 -19.20 16.61 7.48
N ASP A 153 -18.73 15.71 8.35
CA ASP A 153 -17.91 16.01 9.51
C ASP A 153 -16.49 16.46 9.13
N VAL A 154 -15.98 17.43 9.86
CA VAL A 154 -14.68 18.07 9.61
C VAL A 154 -13.65 17.57 10.60
N LEU A 155 -12.44 17.29 10.11
CA LEU A 155 -11.29 17.02 10.96
C LEU A 155 -10.81 18.32 11.62
N ASP A 156 -11.18 18.52 12.88
CA ASP A 156 -10.75 19.70 13.65
C ASP A 156 -9.33 19.57 14.20
N ALA A 157 -8.96 18.38 14.68
CA ALA A 157 -7.65 18.11 15.26
C ALA A 157 -7.14 16.72 14.89
N VAL A 158 -5.83 16.61 14.72
CA VAL A 158 -5.16 15.35 14.45
C VAL A 158 -4.85 14.63 15.75
N SER A 159 -5.17 13.34 15.81
CA SER A 159 -4.94 12.46 16.96
C SER A 159 -3.82 11.47 16.64
N PRO A 160 -2.83 11.30 17.53
CA PRO A 160 -1.78 10.29 17.37
C PRO A 160 -2.28 8.85 17.56
N LYS A 161 -3.54 8.66 18.01
CA LYS A 161 -4.17 7.34 18.21
C LYS A 161 -4.98 6.88 17.00
N ALA A 162 -5.18 7.77 16.03
CA ALA A 162 -5.96 7.49 14.83
C ALA A 162 -5.04 7.08 13.67
N ILE A 163 -5.60 6.27 12.77
CA ILE A 163 -5.00 5.89 11.50
C ILE A 163 -5.82 6.57 10.41
N TYR A 164 -5.20 7.51 9.72
CA TYR A 164 -5.85 8.31 8.68
C TYR A 164 -5.71 7.64 7.33
N ILE A 165 -6.83 7.17 6.77
CA ILE A 165 -6.88 6.53 5.46
C ILE A 165 -7.05 7.61 4.39
N VAL A 166 -6.18 7.59 3.39
CA VAL A 166 -6.25 8.44 2.20
C VAL A 166 -6.41 7.55 0.99
N GLY A 167 -7.47 7.76 0.21
CA GLY A 167 -7.64 7.09 -1.07
C GLY A 167 -6.58 7.58 -2.06
N ALA A 168 -5.75 6.68 -2.57
CA ALA A 168 -4.69 6.99 -3.51
C ALA A 168 -5.23 6.99 -4.94
N LEU A 169 -5.89 8.09 -5.29
CA LEU A 169 -6.66 8.27 -6.52
C LEU A 169 -6.48 9.69 -7.07
N ASN A 170 -6.37 9.83 -8.39
CA ASN A 170 -6.07 11.13 -9.03
C ASN A 170 -7.32 12.03 -9.11
N ARG A 171 -8.52 11.42 -9.22
CA ARG A 171 -9.83 12.07 -9.12
C ARG A 171 -10.86 11.04 -8.67
N ALA A 172 -11.48 11.22 -7.50
CA ALA A 172 -12.60 10.39 -7.10
C ALA A 172 -13.82 10.82 -7.91
N SER A 173 -14.64 9.87 -8.35
CA SER A 173 -16.06 10.17 -8.50
C SER A 173 -16.59 10.63 -7.14
N GLU A 174 -17.44 11.65 -7.14
CA GLU A 174 -18.08 12.16 -5.92
C GLU A 174 -18.59 11.02 -5.04
N GLY A 175 -18.23 11.05 -3.75
CA GLY A 175 -18.67 10.08 -2.76
C GLY A 175 -17.93 8.73 -2.78
N THR A 176 -16.92 8.52 -3.63
CA THR A 176 -16.25 7.21 -3.75
C THR A 176 -15.64 6.73 -2.43
N THR A 177 -14.81 7.58 -1.81
CA THR A 177 -14.12 7.23 -0.56
C THR A 177 -15.06 7.28 0.64
N LEU A 178 -16.06 8.18 0.61
CA LEU A 178 -17.11 8.25 1.62
C LEU A 178 -17.94 6.96 1.64
N HIS A 179 -18.38 6.51 0.47
CA HIS A 179 -19.12 5.26 0.33
C HIS A 179 -18.30 4.07 0.82
N ARG A 180 -17.01 3.99 0.45
CA ARG A 180 -16.10 2.95 0.94
C ARG A 180 -15.99 2.96 2.47
N ALA A 181 -15.84 4.13 3.09
CA ALA A 181 -15.83 4.25 4.55
C ALA A 181 -17.12 3.72 5.19
N HIS A 182 -18.29 4.11 4.64
CA HIS A 182 -19.60 3.69 5.13
C HIS A 182 -19.84 2.18 4.97
N LEU A 183 -19.41 1.57 3.86
CA LEU A 183 -19.52 0.13 3.64
C LEU A 183 -18.81 -0.68 4.73
N HIS A 184 -17.68 -0.16 5.23
CA HIS A 184 -16.92 -0.79 6.32
C HIS A 184 -17.30 -0.25 7.72
N GLY A 185 -18.29 0.65 7.78
CA GLY A 185 -18.84 1.24 8.99
C GLY A 185 -17.85 2.08 9.80
N ILE A 186 -16.82 2.65 9.16
CA ILE A 186 -15.84 3.51 9.84
C ILE A 186 -16.18 4.98 9.65
N GLN A 187 -15.63 5.83 10.52
CA GLN A 187 -15.82 7.28 10.42
C GLN A 187 -15.15 7.83 9.17
N ALA A 188 -15.82 8.77 8.51
CA ALA A 188 -15.25 9.58 7.45
C ALA A 188 -15.22 11.05 7.87
N LEU A 189 -14.08 11.72 7.64
CA LEU A 189 -13.89 13.15 7.95
C LEU A 189 -13.31 13.86 6.73
N ARG A 190 -13.66 15.14 6.54
CA ARG A 190 -13.02 15.99 5.53
C ARG A 190 -12.00 16.93 6.16
N LEU A 191 -11.00 17.35 5.39
CA LEU A 191 -10.03 18.35 5.83
C LEU A 191 -10.66 19.76 5.91
N PRO A 192 -10.22 20.63 6.84
CA PRO A 192 -10.75 21.98 7.01
C PRO A 192 -10.25 23.00 5.96
N VAL A 193 -9.97 22.56 4.73
CA VAL A 193 -9.35 23.38 3.67
C VAL A 193 -10.31 24.38 3.02
N TYR A 194 -11.61 24.13 3.10
CA TYR A 194 -12.66 25.00 2.55
C TYR A 194 -12.70 26.39 3.18
N LYS A 195 -12.08 26.57 4.36
CA LYS A 195 -11.90 27.90 4.99
C LYS A 195 -10.86 28.75 4.25
N HIS A 196 -10.06 28.12 3.38
CA HIS A 196 -8.88 28.73 2.76
C HIS A 196 -8.86 28.59 1.23
N VAL A 197 -9.69 27.69 0.68
CA VAL A 197 -9.73 27.39 -0.75
C VAL A 197 -11.18 27.31 -1.19
N ASP A 198 -11.53 28.08 -2.21
CA ASP A 198 -12.78 27.92 -2.94
C ASP A 198 -12.66 26.67 -3.81
N ILE A 199 -13.16 25.55 -3.30
CA ILE A 199 -13.25 24.30 -4.05
C ILE A 199 -14.67 24.26 -4.64
N PRO A 200 -14.84 24.39 -5.97
CA PRO A 200 -16.14 24.22 -6.59
C PRO A 200 -16.65 22.82 -6.27
N ARG A 201 -17.78 22.72 -5.55
CA ARG A 201 -18.52 21.46 -5.49
C ARG A 201 -19.02 21.20 -6.90
N ALA A 202 -18.58 20.09 -7.51
CA ALA A 202 -19.20 19.67 -8.76
C ALA A 202 -20.70 19.51 -8.48
N PRO A 203 -21.60 19.99 -9.36
CA PRO A 203 -23.00 19.70 -9.20
C PRO A 203 -23.18 18.18 -9.20
N HIS A 204 -24.03 17.69 -8.30
CA HIS A 204 -24.48 16.31 -8.20
C HIS A 204 -25.04 15.89 -9.56
N GLN A 205 -24.20 15.38 -10.45
CA GLN A 205 -24.59 14.96 -11.80
C GLN A 205 -24.02 13.58 -12.05
N ASP A 206 -24.91 12.59 -12.03
CA ASP A 206 -24.95 11.34 -12.81
C ASP A 206 -23.65 10.91 -13.50
N ARG A 207 -22.57 10.78 -12.73
CA ARG A 207 -21.43 9.99 -13.16
C ARG A 207 -21.69 8.55 -12.75
N PRO A 208 -21.37 7.57 -13.62
CA PRO A 208 -21.44 6.18 -13.21
C PRO A 208 -20.57 6.03 -11.96
N ARG A 209 -21.21 5.64 -10.85
CA ARG A 209 -20.48 5.21 -9.66
C ARG A 209 -19.54 4.12 -10.13
N LEU A 210 -18.24 4.26 -9.86
CA LEU A 210 -17.32 3.14 -10.08
C LEU A 210 -17.91 1.93 -9.35
N ALA A 211 -18.36 0.94 -10.12
CA ALA A 211 -18.88 -0.29 -9.55
C ALA A 211 -17.67 -1.04 -8.97
N PHE A 212 -17.62 -1.11 -7.65
CA PHE A 212 -16.64 -1.92 -6.95
C PHE A 212 -17.17 -3.36 -6.86
N PRO A 213 -16.31 -4.38 -7.04
CA PRO A 213 -16.62 -5.72 -6.57
C PRO A 213 -16.73 -5.78 -5.04
#